data_AF-A0ABF7QCC0-F1
#
_entry.id   AF-A0ABF7QCC0-F1
#
_cell.length_a   1.000
_cell.length_b   1.000
_cell.length_c   1.000
_cell.angle_alpha   90.00
_cell.angle_beta   90.00
_cell.angle_gamma   90.00
#
_symmetry.space_group_name_H-M   'P 1'
#
loop_
_entity.id
_entity.type
_entity.pdbx_description
1 polymer ?
#
loop_
_entity_poly.entity_id
_entity_poly.type
_entity_poly.pdbx_seq_one_letter_code
_entity_poly.pdbx_strand_id
1 'polypeptide(L)'
;MRRMRHILTLGLAALIAAGLPCRATAATLRVAAGTPDLQAVLDSAADCDEIMLAPGTYRGPLRLTHRLTLSGVAGSVITGEGQGSVITVTAPGTVIRGLAIGGSGRSLEQMDSGIFVEQSAHDTLIEHNRLEDNLFGVYLHGAANAMVRHNSIIGRRGTQPGGVGNGVSVWNAPGAQVVDNDIRYGRDGVFVITSRNNLFSRNRFSDLRFAVHDMYANDSEISDNISTRNIIGYAMMFSKNLVVKGNVSDHDRDRGLLFNATNGSQISGNSVIGGLQPAERWATAENRGSDEGMPQTEKSAVGAGSGVRPGPEKCVFIYNTNNNRIFDNWLEGCEIGVHFTAGSEGNDIRGNAFVGNASQIKYVGSRHLDWSKNGRGNYWSDNPGFDLNGDGVADTAYRPNDLIDRVLWTAPAAKVLINSPAVQVIRWAQAQFPAILPGGVVDSHPLMAPPARRTAPESQAR
;
A
#
# COMPACT_ATOMS: atom_id res chain seq x y z
N MET A 1 11.43 44.56 9.52
CA MET A 1 12.08 44.53 8.19
C MET A 1 12.47 43.09 7.86
N ARG A 2 11.83 42.53 6.84
CA ARG A 2 12.15 41.35 5.98
C ARG A 2 13.14 40.30 6.51
N ARG A 3 12.65 39.05 6.60
CA ARG A 3 12.94 37.99 5.60
C ARG A 3 11.97 36.81 5.75
N MET A 4 10.82 36.92 5.07
CA MET A 4 10.08 35.76 4.56
C MET A 4 11.03 34.93 3.71
N ARG A 5 11.18 33.64 4.02
CA ARG A 5 11.76 32.65 3.10
C ARG A 5 10.67 31.71 2.65
N HIS A 6 10.58 31.64 1.34
CA HIS A 6 9.51 31.09 0.52
C HIS A 6 9.14 29.65 0.84
N ILE A 7 7.84 29.42 1.00
CA ILE A 7 7.18 28.13 0.82
C ILE A 7 7.25 27.83 -0.69
N LEU A 8 8.10 26.88 -1.07
CA LEU A 8 8.05 26.27 -2.41
C LEU A 8 7.03 25.13 -2.33
N THR A 9 5.82 25.43 -2.78
CA THR A 9 4.82 24.47 -3.25
C THR A 9 5.44 23.63 -4.38
N LEU A 10 5.82 22.38 -4.07
CA LEU A 10 6.11 21.37 -5.08
C LEU A 10 4.77 20.91 -5.66
N GLY A 11 4.40 21.59 -6.75
CA GLY A 11 3.32 21.18 -7.62
C GLY A 11 3.65 19.84 -8.29
N LEU A 12 2.60 19.03 -8.40
CA LEU A 12 2.50 17.77 -9.13
C LEU A 12 3.17 17.86 -10.52
N ALA A 13 4.39 17.35 -10.64
CA ALA A 13 4.96 17.05 -11.94
C ALA A 13 4.40 15.71 -12.39
N ALA A 14 3.27 15.75 -13.11
CA ALA A 14 2.96 14.69 -14.05
C ALA A 14 4.05 14.73 -15.13
N LEU A 15 5.14 14.01 -14.90
CA LEU A 15 6.12 13.73 -15.94
C LEU A 15 5.40 12.90 -17.00
N ILE A 16 4.99 13.56 -18.07
CA ILE A 16 4.84 12.92 -19.36
C ILE A 16 6.20 12.28 -19.60
N ALA A 17 6.30 10.97 -19.44
CA ALA A 17 7.43 10.19 -19.90
C ALA A 17 7.45 10.28 -21.43
N ALA A 18 7.94 11.41 -21.93
CA ALA A 18 8.39 11.53 -23.30
C ALA A 18 9.62 10.62 -23.37
N GLY A 19 9.39 9.37 -23.75
CA GLY A 19 10.48 8.45 -24.09
C GLY A 19 11.45 9.19 -25.03
N LEU A 20 12.75 8.97 -24.83
CA LEU A 20 13.80 9.52 -25.70
C LEU A 20 13.34 9.47 -27.17
N PRO A 21 13.38 10.56 -27.95
CA PRO A 21 12.78 10.56 -29.28
C PRO A 21 13.42 9.47 -30.16
N CYS A 22 12.60 8.56 -30.67
CA CYS A 22 13.03 7.61 -31.70
C CYS A 22 13.25 8.36 -33.03
N ARG A 23 14.24 7.90 -33.81
CA ARG A 23 14.54 8.51 -35.11
C ARG A 23 13.38 8.28 -36.08
N ALA A 24 13.21 9.19 -37.05
CA ALA A 24 12.14 9.19 -38.05
C ALA A 24 12.16 8.02 -39.06
N THR A 25 12.93 6.96 -38.79
CA THR A 25 13.13 5.78 -39.65
C THR A 25 12.58 4.48 -39.06
N ALA A 26 11.83 4.54 -37.95
CA ALA A 26 11.23 3.36 -37.32
C ALA A 26 10.24 2.66 -38.26
N ALA A 27 10.50 1.39 -38.59
CA ALA A 27 9.60 0.57 -39.39
C ALA A 27 8.59 -0.16 -38.50
N THR A 28 7.39 -0.41 -39.03
CA THR A 28 6.41 -1.32 -38.39
C THR A 28 6.45 -2.68 -39.09
N LEU A 29 7.00 -3.68 -38.41
CA LEU A 29 7.07 -5.07 -38.85
C LEU A 29 5.85 -5.83 -38.34
N ARG A 30 4.95 -6.20 -39.26
CA ARG A 30 3.74 -6.97 -38.94
C ARG A 30 4.06 -8.46 -38.92
N VAL A 31 3.82 -9.12 -37.80
CA VAL A 31 4.10 -10.56 -37.63
C VAL A 31 2.78 -11.34 -37.64
N ALA A 32 2.62 -12.24 -38.59
CA ALA A 32 1.44 -13.09 -38.69
C ALA A 32 1.38 -14.13 -37.55
N ALA A 33 0.18 -14.60 -37.24
CA ALA A 33 0.02 -15.73 -36.33
C ALA A 33 0.67 -17.00 -36.92
N GLY A 34 1.30 -17.81 -36.08
CA GLY A 34 1.98 -19.02 -36.53
C GLY A 34 3.38 -18.80 -37.10
N THR A 35 3.94 -17.59 -37.03
CA THR A 35 5.39 -17.36 -37.24
C THR A 35 6.16 -18.32 -36.33
N PRO A 36 6.97 -19.25 -36.89
CA PRO A 36 7.60 -20.31 -36.09
C PRO A 36 8.61 -19.76 -35.08
N ASP A 37 9.28 -18.66 -35.43
CA ASP A 37 10.36 -18.07 -34.66
C ASP A 37 10.18 -16.55 -34.58
N LEU A 38 9.49 -16.09 -33.54
CA LEU A 38 9.34 -14.66 -33.25
C LEU A 38 10.68 -14.04 -32.79
N GLN A 39 11.57 -14.83 -32.17
CA GLN A 39 12.87 -14.33 -31.71
C GLN A 39 13.73 -13.89 -32.89
N ALA A 40 13.76 -14.66 -33.98
CA ALA A 40 14.48 -14.28 -35.20
C ALA A 40 14.00 -12.93 -35.79
N VAL A 41 12.70 -12.63 -35.69
CA VAL A 41 12.17 -11.32 -36.12
C VAL A 41 12.70 -10.21 -35.21
N LEU A 42 12.67 -10.43 -33.89
CA LEU A 42 13.17 -9.48 -32.89
C LEU A 42 14.68 -9.21 -33.05
N ASP A 43 15.46 -10.25 -33.32
CA ASP A 43 16.92 -10.17 -33.52
C ASP A 43 17.29 -9.44 -34.82
N SER A 44 16.41 -9.46 -35.83
CA SER A 44 16.62 -8.76 -37.10
C SER A 44 16.13 -7.30 -37.10
N ALA A 45 15.38 -6.90 -36.07
CA ALA A 45 14.78 -5.58 -35.98
C ALA A 45 15.85 -4.50 -35.74
N ALA A 46 15.65 -3.32 -36.33
CA ALA A 46 16.48 -2.17 -36.00
C ALA A 46 16.00 -1.52 -34.69
N ASP A 47 16.90 -0.80 -34.03
CA ASP A 47 16.50 0.08 -32.94
C ASP A 47 15.42 1.06 -33.43
N CYS A 48 14.43 1.26 -32.58
CA CYS A 48 13.20 2.02 -32.75
C CYS A 48 12.10 1.37 -33.58
N ASP A 49 12.29 0.17 -34.14
CA ASP A 49 11.22 -0.52 -34.86
C ASP A 49 10.04 -0.88 -33.95
N GLU A 50 8.86 -1.03 -34.56
CA GLU A 50 7.69 -1.62 -33.93
C GLU A 50 7.44 -3.01 -34.51
N ILE A 51 7.48 -4.02 -33.64
CA ILE A 51 7.08 -5.39 -33.94
C ILE A 51 5.62 -5.56 -33.52
N MET A 52 4.72 -5.56 -34.49
CA MET A 52 3.29 -5.65 -34.24
C MET A 52 2.77 -7.06 -34.53
N LEU A 53 2.35 -7.76 -33.48
CA LEU A 53 1.81 -9.11 -33.53
C LEU A 53 0.34 -9.08 -33.97
N ALA A 54 -0.01 -9.90 -34.96
CA ALA A 54 -1.39 -10.20 -35.30
C ALA A 54 -2.07 -11.01 -34.18
N PRO A 55 -3.41 -11.12 -34.15
CA PRO A 55 -4.10 -11.99 -33.20
C PRO A 55 -3.65 -13.44 -33.39
N GLY A 56 -3.24 -14.10 -32.30
CA GLY A 56 -2.67 -15.43 -32.34
C GLY A 56 -1.74 -15.71 -31.16
N THR A 57 -1.28 -16.96 -31.06
CA THR A 57 -0.36 -17.40 -30.01
C THR A 57 1.07 -17.46 -30.53
N TYR A 58 2.00 -16.87 -29.78
CA TYR A 58 3.43 -16.84 -30.04
C TYR A 58 4.16 -17.49 -28.86
N ARG A 59 5.17 -18.31 -29.15
CA ARG A 59 5.97 -18.96 -28.11
C ARG A 59 7.07 -18.04 -27.62
N GLY A 60 7.21 -17.94 -26.30
CA GLY A 60 8.43 -17.49 -25.64
C GLY A 60 9.35 -18.67 -25.29
N PRO A 61 10.46 -18.44 -24.56
CA PRO A 61 10.88 -17.15 -24.01
C PRO A 61 11.38 -16.19 -25.09
N LEU A 62 11.14 -14.90 -24.92
CA LEU A 62 11.63 -13.84 -25.81
C LEU A 62 12.66 -12.97 -25.09
N ARG A 63 13.70 -12.54 -25.81
CA ARG A 63 14.70 -11.59 -25.31
C ARG A 63 14.71 -10.33 -26.18
N LEU A 64 14.44 -9.19 -25.55
CA LEU A 64 14.42 -7.88 -26.21
C LEU A 64 15.78 -7.19 -26.03
N THR A 65 16.62 -7.33 -27.04
CA THR A 65 18.01 -6.84 -27.08
C THR A 65 18.17 -5.52 -27.81
N HIS A 66 17.15 -5.11 -28.56
CA HIS A 66 17.06 -3.83 -29.27
C HIS A 66 16.07 -2.90 -28.60
N ARG A 67 16.30 -1.59 -28.74
CA ARG A 67 15.37 -0.57 -28.26
C ARG A 67 14.15 -0.56 -29.19
N LEU A 68 13.12 -1.35 -28.92
CA LEU A 68 11.98 -1.50 -29.83
C LEU A 68 10.63 -1.39 -29.13
N THR A 69 9.56 -1.33 -29.91
CA THR A 69 8.20 -1.53 -29.42
C THR A 69 7.70 -2.92 -29.82
N LEU A 70 7.38 -3.76 -28.85
CA LEU A 70 6.65 -5.01 -29.06
C LEU A 70 5.17 -4.76 -28.75
N SER A 71 4.32 -4.78 -29.78
CA SER A 71 2.89 -4.49 -29.67
C SER A 71 2.01 -5.66 -30.12
N GLY A 72 0.87 -5.84 -29.46
CA GLY A 72 -0.15 -6.83 -29.83
C GLY A 72 -1.44 -6.19 -30.32
N VAL A 73 -2.03 -6.77 -31.36
CA VAL A 73 -3.46 -6.54 -31.68
C VAL A 73 -4.30 -7.37 -30.71
N ALA A 74 -5.54 -6.96 -30.44
CA ALA A 74 -6.43 -7.71 -29.54
C ALA A 74 -6.50 -9.20 -29.93
N GLY A 75 -6.13 -10.08 -29.00
CA GLY A 75 -6.00 -11.52 -29.22
C GLY A 75 -4.56 -12.02 -29.43
N SER A 76 -3.56 -11.15 -29.40
CA SER A 76 -2.14 -11.55 -29.39
C SER A 76 -1.72 -12.07 -28.00
N VAL A 77 -1.27 -13.31 -27.96
CA VAL A 77 -0.86 -14.02 -26.74
C VAL A 77 0.59 -14.46 -26.87
N ILE A 78 1.42 -14.17 -25.87
CA ILE A 78 2.76 -14.74 -25.74
C ILE A 78 2.72 -15.75 -24.58
N THR A 79 3.00 -17.00 -24.88
CA THR A 79 3.02 -18.10 -23.90
C THR A 79 4.45 -18.55 -23.63
N GLY A 80 4.85 -18.56 -22.37
CA GLY A 80 6.05 -19.25 -21.92
C GLY A 80 5.86 -20.77 -21.92
N GLU A 81 6.95 -21.49 -21.69
CA GLU A 81 6.99 -22.96 -21.66
C GLU A 81 6.96 -23.52 -20.23
N GLY A 82 6.60 -22.70 -19.24
CA GLY A 82 6.62 -23.08 -17.82
C GLY A 82 8.02 -23.12 -17.19
N GLN A 83 9.02 -22.53 -17.85
CA GLN A 83 10.39 -22.35 -17.35
C GLN A 83 10.87 -20.94 -17.67
N GLY A 84 11.62 -20.31 -16.76
CA GLY A 84 12.17 -18.97 -16.97
C GLY A 84 11.11 -17.87 -17.05
N SER A 85 11.54 -16.70 -17.53
CA SER A 85 10.64 -15.57 -17.81
C SER A 85 10.10 -15.63 -19.24
N VAL A 86 8.85 -15.19 -19.45
CA VAL A 86 8.22 -15.21 -20.79
C VAL A 86 8.86 -14.16 -21.71
N ILE A 87 9.12 -12.96 -21.19
CA ILE A 87 9.84 -11.89 -21.87
C ILE A 87 10.95 -11.36 -20.96
N THR A 88 12.18 -11.30 -21.46
CA THR A 88 13.32 -10.68 -20.81
C THR A 88 13.74 -9.42 -21.59
N VAL A 89 13.77 -8.28 -20.92
CA VAL A 89 14.13 -6.99 -21.52
C VAL A 89 15.52 -6.58 -21.06
N THR A 90 16.42 -6.35 -22.03
CA THR A 90 17.80 -5.93 -21.74
C THR A 90 18.17 -4.59 -22.39
N ALA A 91 17.44 -4.18 -23.43
CA ALA A 91 17.63 -2.88 -24.05
C ALA A 91 16.84 -1.77 -23.34
N PRO A 92 17.44 -0.58 -23.18
CA PRO A 92 16.76 0.57 -22.59
C PRO A 92 15.70 1.15 -23.53
N GLY A 93 14.69 1.81 -22.94
CA GLY A 93 13.63 2.48 -23.69
C GLY A 93 12.76 1.55 -24.53
N THR A 94 12.71 0.26 -24.16
CA THR A 94 11.85 -0.74 -24.80
C THR A 94 10.41 -0.54 -24.37
N VAL A 95 9.46 -0.77 -25.28
CA VAL A 95 8.02 -0.68 -25.01
C VAL A 95 7.37 -2.05 -25.24
N ILE A 96 6.56 -2.51 -24.28
CA ILE A 96 5.75 -3.74 -24.40
C ILE A 96 4.30 -3.37 -24.17
N ARG A 97 3.42 -3.60 -25.17
CA ARG A 97 2.03 -3.18 -25.08
C ARG A 97 0.99 -4.04 -25.78
N GLY A 98 -0.22 -4.09 -25.23
CA GLY A 98 -1.38 -4.69 -25.88
C GLY A 98 -1.33 -6.22 -25.97
N LEU A 99 -0.56 -6.88 -25.10
CA LEU A 99 -0.33 -8.32 -25.14
C LEU A 99 -0.97 -9.05 -23.97
N ALA A 100 -1.44 -10.27 -24.21
CA ALA A 100 -1.65 -11.24 -23.15
C ALA A 100 -0.37 -12.06 -22.94
N ILE A 101 0.15 -12.11 -21.71
CA ILE A 101 1.44 -12.74 -21.39
C ILE A 101 1.27 -13.70 -20.22
N GLY A 102 1.63 -14.97 -20.41
CA GLY A 102 1.49 -15.98 -19.38
C GLY A 102 2.38 -17.20 -19.54
N GLY A 103 2.40 -18.07 -18.53
CA GLY A 103 3.14 -19.32 -18.58
C GLY A 103 4.61 -19.22 -18.22
N SER A 104 5.01 -18.28 -17.34
CA SER A 104 6.37 -18.24 -16.78
C SER A 104 6.69 -19.52 -15.98
N GLY A 105 7.96 -19.70 -15.61
CA GLY A 105 8.38 -20.70 -14.64
C GLY A 105 7.91 -20.42 -13.20
N ARG A 106 8.50 -21.12 -12.23
CA ARG A 106 8.12 -21.15 -10.81
C ARG A 106 9.29 -20.91 -9.85
N SER A 107 10.48 -20.59 -10.36
CA SER A 107 11.66 -20.34 -9.54
C SER A 107 11.66 -18.92 -8.98
N LEU A 108 11.49 -18.80 -7.66
CA LEU A 108 11.68 -17.53 -6.94
C LEU A 108 13.13 -17.05 -7.04
N GLU A 109 14.09 -17.97 -7.02
CA GLU A 109 15.54 -17.68 -7.12
C GLU A 109 15.89 -17.06 -8.48
N GLN A 110 15.33 -17.60 -9.57
CA GLN A 110 15.55 -17.09 -10.93
C GLN A 110 14.60 -15.94 -11.28
N MET A 111 13.71 -15.56 -10.36
CA MET A 111 12.74 -14.48 -10.54
C MET A 111 11.86 -14.69 -11.78
N ASP A 112 11.38 -15.92 -12.00
CA ASP A 112 10.58 -16.26 -13.18
C ASP A 112 9.35 -15.33 -13.30
N SER A 113 9.23 -14.64 -14.43
CA SER A 113 8.27 -13.54 -14.58
C SER A 113 7.52 -13.59 -15.91
N GLY A 114 6.35 -12.95 -15.97
CA GLY A 114 5.74 -12.62 -17.26
C GLY A 114 6.65 -11.68 -18.05
N ILE A 115 7.12 -10.61 -17.39
CA ILE A 115 8.13 -9.70 -17.94
C ILE A 115 9.23 -9.47 -16.90
N PHE A 116 10.46 -9.83 -17.23
CA PHE A 116 11.66 -9.54 -16.44
C PHE A 116 12.44 -8.41 -17.11
N VAL A 117 12.78 -7.36 -16.36
CA VAL A 117 13.50 -6.19 -16.85
C VAL A 117 14.84 -6.10 -16.15
N GLU A 118 15.92 -6.27 -16.89
CA GLU A 118 17.29 -6.19 -16.39
C GLU A 118 17.72 -4.75 -16.09
N GLN A 119 18.82 -4.62 -15.33
CA GLN A 119 19.35 -3.34 -14.88
C GLN A 119 19.71 -2.39 -16.04
N SER A 120 20.15 -2.94 -17.17
CA SER A 120 20.49 -2.17 -18.36
C SER A 120 19.27 -1.59 -19.09
N ALA A 121 18.07 -2.13 -18.85
CA ALA A 121 16.84 -1.76 -19.55
C ALA A 121 16.11 -0.60 -18.86
N HIS A 122 16.82 0.49 -18.59
CA HIS A 122 16.22 1.71 -18.03
C HIS A 122 15.20 2.34 -18.98
N ASP A 123 14.27 3.13 -18.43
CA ASP A 123 13.18 3.80 -19.16
C ASP A 123 12.25 2.84 -19.94
N THR A 124 12.20 1.55 -19.55
CA THR A 124 11.28 0.56 -20.13
C THR A 124 9.83 0.91 -19.81
N LEU A 125 8.94 0.82 -20.80
CA LEU A 125 7.50 1.04 -20.66
C LEU A 125 6.72 -0.26 -20.89
N ILE A 126 5.99 -0.70 -19.87
CA ILE A 126 5.11 -1.87 -19.92
C ILE A 126 3.68 -1.37 -19.74
N GLU A 127 2.87 -1.40 -20.80
CA GLU A 127 1.53 -0.81 -20.76
C GLU A 127 0.42 -1.60 -21.44
N HIS A 128 -0.81 -1.50 -20.93
CA HIS A 128 -1.99 -2.09 -21.58
C HIS A 128 -1.86 -3.61 -21.85
N ASN A 129 -1.14 -4.33 -20.98
CA ASN A 129 -0.98 -5.77 -21.08
C ASN A 129 -1.88 -6.49 -20.07
N ARG A 130 -2.20 -7.76 -20.37
CA ARG A 130 -2.85 -8.70 -19.47
C ARG A 130 -1.85 -9.79 -19.09
N LEU A 131 -1.36 -9.76 -17.86
CA LEU A 131 -0.37 -10.71 -17.34
C LEU A 131 -1.05 -11.72 -16.43
N GLU A 132 -1.03 -13.00 -16.80
CA GLU A 132 -1.71 -14.06 -16.05
C GLU A 132 -0.89 -15.33 -15.97
N ASP A 133 -1.13 -16.13 -14.93
CA ASP A 133 -0.44 -17.42 -14.72
C ASP A 133 1.09 -17.29 -14.79
N ASN A 134 1.62 -16.23 -14.20
CA ASN A 134 3.04 -16.03 -13.99
C ASN A 134 3.37 -16.11 -12.50
N LEU A 135 4.62 -16.47 -12.15
CA LEU A 135 5.10 -16.41 -10.77
C LEU A 135 5.14 -14.94 -10.32
N PHE A 136 5.93 -14.10 -11.01
CA PHE A 136 5.82 -12.65 -10.92
C PHE A 136 5.15 -12.09 -12.17
N GLY A 137 4.27 -11.10 -12.04
CA GLY A 137 3.73 -10.41 -13.23
C GLY A 137 4.84 -9.67 -13.96
N VAL A 138 5.39 -8.65 -13.30
CA VAL A 138 6.55 -7.88 -13.76
C VAL A 138 7.62 -7.85 -12.69
N TYR A 139 8.88 -8.03 -13.08
CA TYR A 139 10.02 -7.89 -12.17
C TYR A 139 11.00 -6.85 -12.72
N LEU A 140 11.15 -5.74 -11.99
CA LEU A 140 12.08 -4.66 -12.30
C LEU A 140 13.36 -4.86 -11.49
N HIS A 141 14.41 -5.40 -12.12
CA HIS A 141 15.68 -5.71 -11.49
C HIS A 141 16.71 -4.64 -11.84
N GLY A 142 16.79 -3.56 -11.06
CA GLY A 142 17.74 -2.47 -11.30
C GLY A 142 17.33 -1.47 -12.38
N ALA A 143 16.20 -1.69 -13.06
CA ALA A 143 15.76 -0.93 -14.22
C ALA A 143 15.27 0.48 -13.83
N ALA A 144 16.17 1.46 -13.87
CA ALA A 144 15.86 2.84 -13.51
C ALA A 144 14.74 3.44 -14.38
N ASN A 145 13.87 4.24 -13.78
CA ASN A 145 12.76 4.94 -14.44
C ASN A 145 11.78 4.06 -15.23
N ALA A 146 11.79 2.74 -15.01
CA ALA A 146 10.84 1.85 -15.67
C ALA A 146 9.39 2.16 -15.23
N MET A 147 8.46 2.09 -16.18
CA MET A 147 7.06 2.42 -15.99
C MET A 147 6.20 1.18 -16.28
N VAL A 148 5.44 0.73 -15.29
CA VAL A 148 4.42 -0.30 -15.42
C VAL A 148 3.06 0.38 -15.27
N ARG A 149 2.31 0.55 -16.37
CA ARG A 149 1.03 1.29 -16.33
C ARG A 149 -0.13 0.65 -17.08
N HIS A 150 -1.36 0.85 -16.61
CA HIS A 150 -2.56 0.35 -17.28
C HIS A 150 -2.55 -1.15 -17.61
N ASN A 151 -1.86 -1.96 -16.81
CA ASN A 151 -1.87 -3.42 -16.96
C ASN A 151 -2.92 -4.06 -16.06
N SER A 152 -3.42 -5.22 -16.49
CA SER A 152 -4.19 -6.14 -15.64
C SER A 152 -3.29 -7.31 -15.27
N ILE A 153 -3.00 -7.49 -13.98
CA ILE A 153 -2.10 -8.52 -13.48
C ILE A 153 -2.89 -9.46 -12.58
N ILE A 154 -2.98 -10.72 -12.98
CA ILE A 154 -3.78 -11.75 -12.30
C ILE A 154 -2.83 -12.85 -11.86
N GLY A 155 -2.41 -12.78 -10.59
CA GLY A 155 -1.45 -13.70 -10.00
C GLY A 155 -1.99 -15.12 -9.89
N ARG A 156 -1.06 -16.08 -9.82
CA ARG A 156 -1.39 -17.49 -9.57
C ARG A 156 -2.10 -17.66 -8.24
N ARG A 157 -3.05 -18.59 -8.20
CA ARG A 157 -3.75 -18.99 -6.99
C ARG A 157 -3.17 -20.33 -6.53
N GLY A 158 -2.77 -20.42 -5.27
CA GLY A 158 -2.19 -21.64 -4.69
C GLY A 158 -2.24 -21.60 -3.17
N THR A 159 -2.17 -22.77 -2.52
CA THR A 159 -2.36 -22.92 -1.07
C THR A 159 -1.06 -22.84 -0.25
N GLN A 160 0.10 -22.70 -0.89
CA GLN A 160 1.39 -22.65 -0.20
C GLN A 160 2.03 -21.25 -0.30
N PRO A 161 2.40 -20.61 0.83
CA PRO A 161 3.00 -19.27 0.90
C PRO A 161 4.31 -19.05 0.11
N GLY A 162 4.93 -20.11 -0.43
CA GLY A 162 6.13 -20.05 -1.29
C GLY A 162 5.89 -20.37 -2.76
N GLY A 163 4.65 -20.66 -3.17
CA GLY A 163 4.33 -21.09 -4.55
C GLY A 163 3.79 -19.98 -5.47
N VAL A 164 3.69 -18.74 -4.96
CA VAL A 164 3.14 -17.58 -5.68
C VAL A 164 4.05 -16.36 -5.49
N GLY A 165 4.24 -15.57 -6.54
CA GLY A 165 5.01 -14.34 -6.49
C GLY A 165 4.11 -13.10 -6.47
N ASN A 166 4.72 -11.94 -6.68
CA ASN A 166 4.06 -10.63 -6.61
C ASN A 166 3.53 -10.18 -7.97
N GLY A 167 2.59 -9.24 -7.98
CA GLY A 167 2.14 -8.59 -9.21
C GLY A 167 3.28 -7.83 -9.88
N VAL A 168 3.87 -6.86 -9.16
CA VAL A 168 5.08 -6.14 -9.57
C VAL A 168 6.12 -6.21 -8.46
N SER A 169 7.31 -6.69 -8.78
CA SER A 169 8.48 -6.67 -7.89
C SER A 169 9.46 -5.59 -8.34
N VAL A 170 9.95 -4.79 -7.40
CA VAL A 170 10.90 -3.69 -7.63
C VAL A 170 12.13 -3.93 -6.77
N TRP A 171 13.27 -4.20 -7.39
CA TRP A 171 14.55 -4.40 -6.72
C TRP A 171 15.55 -3.37 -7.25
N ASN A 172 16.02 -2.45 -6.40
CA ASN A 172 17.04 -1.45 -6.75
C ASN A 172 16.79 -0.67 -8.06
N ALA A 173 15.53 -0.39 -8.37
CA ALA A 173 15.11 0.31 -9.59
C ALA A 173 14.68 1.75 -9.24
N PRO A 174 15.61 2.70 -9.10
CA PRO A 174 15.28 4.06 -8.69
C PRO A 174 14.42 4.76 -9.74
N GLY A 175 13.43 5.54 -9.29
CA GLY A 175 12.52 6.22 -10.21
C GLY A 175 11.46 5.31 -10.83
N ALA A 176 11.36 4.04 -10.42
CA ALA A 176 10.35 3.13 -10.95
C ALA A 176 8.93 3.61 -10.63
N GLN A 177 8.03 3.40 -11.58
CA GLN A 177 6.65 3.88 -11.51
C GLN A 177 5.69 2.71 -11.77
N VAL A 178 4.77 2.49 -10.84
CA VAL A 178 3.68 1.51 -10.99
C VAL A 178 2.38 2.27 -10.88
N VAL A 179 1.71 2.52 -11.99
CA VAL A 179 0.68 3.54 -12.07
C VAL A 179 -0.56 3.06 -12.84
N ASP A 180 -1.76 3.31 -12.32
CA ASP A 180 -3.03 3.00 -13.00
C ASP A 180 -3.19 1.50 -13.38
N ASN A 181 -2.64 0.56 -12.59
CA ASN A 181 -2.78 -0.89 -12.81
C ASN A 181 -3.92 -1.51 -11.99
N ASP A 182 -4.44 -2.65 -12.45
CA ASP A 182 -5.33 -3.54 -11.70
C ASP A 182 -4.57 -4.84 -11.37
N ILE A 183 -4.35 -5.09 -10.07
CA ILE A 183 -3.54 -6.21 -9.60
C ILE A 183 -4.34 -7.04 -8.59
N ARG A 184 -4.51 -8.33 -8.89
CA ARG A 184 -5.27 -9.25 -8.05
C ARG A 184 -4.64 -10.64 -7.97
N TYR A 185 -4.81 -11.31 -6.83
CA TYR A 185 -4.23 -12.63 -6.53
C TYR A 185 -2.70 -12.69 -6.64
N GLY A 186 -2.12 -13.83 -6.23
CA GLY A 186 -0.69 -13.96 -6.01
C GLY A 186 -0.36 -13.66 -4.54
N ARG A 187 0.85 -13.16 -4.28
CA ARG A 187 1.32 -12.80 -2.94
C ARG A 187 1.04 -11.33 -2.62
N ASP A 188 1.87 -10.42 -3.12
CA ASP A 188 1.74 -8.98 -2.90
C ASP A 188 1.47 -8.25 -4.23
N GLY A 189 0.81 -7.10 -4.18
CA GLY A 189 0.49 -6.29 -5.35
C GLY A 189 1.75 -5.64 -5.93
N VAL A 190 2.28 -4.66 -5.21
CA VAL A 190 3.63 -4.10 -5.43
C VAL A 190 4.51 -4.47 -4.25
N PHE A 191 5.63 -5.13 -4.53
CA PHE A 191 6.66 -5.41 -3.54
C PHE A 191 7.95 -4.69 -3.91
N VAL A 192 8.50 -3.94 -2.98
CA VAL A 192 9.75 -3.21 -3.15
C VAL A 192 10.73 -3.65 -2.09
N ILE A 193 11.97 -3.89 -2.52
CA ILE A 193 13.09 -4.05 -1.61
C ILE A 193 14.27 -3.22 -2.12
N THR A 194 14.76 -2.32 -1.27
CA THR A 194 15.94 -1.47 -1.55
C THR A 194 15.75 -0.65 -2.82
N SER A 195 15.03 0.47 -2.76
CA SER A 195 14.89 1.40 -3.90
C SER A 195 14.77 2.85 -3.42
N ARG A 196 14.57 3.81 -4.34
CA ARG A 196 14.27 5.20 -4.00
C ARG A 196 13.54 5.95 -5.11
N ASN A 197 12.86 7.04 -4.73
CA ASN A 197 12.21 7.96 -5.67
C ASN A 197 11.14 7.27 -6.54
N ASN A 198 10.44 6.27 -5.99
CA ASN A 198 9.43 5.51 -6.71
C ASN A 198 8.06 6.21 -6.64
N LEU A 199 7.19 5.94 -7.60
CA LEU A 199 5.80 6.38 -7.58
C LEU A 199 4.85 5.19 -7.77
N PHE A 200 4.03 4.92 -6.75
CA PHE A 200 2.95 3.93 -6.83
C PHE A 200 1.62 4.65 -6.71
N SER A 201 0.93 4.85 -7.84
CA SER A 201 -0.22 5.75 -7.88
C SER A 201 -1.42 5.22 -8.66
N ARG A 202 -2.63 5.47 -8.14
CA ARG A 202 -3.91 5.14 -8.79
C ARG A 202 -4.07 3.67 -9.19
N ASN A 203 -3.39 2.77 -8.50
CA ASN A 203 -3.56 1.33 -8.71
C ASN A 203 -4.76 0.80 -7.91
N ARG A 204 -5.37 -0.27 -8.41
CA ARG A 204 -6.40 -1.07 -7.73
C ARG A 204 -5.82 -2.41 -7.34
N PHE A 205 -5.96 -2.77 -6.06
CA PHE A 205 -5.41 -3.98 -5.48
C PHE A 205 -6.51 -4.79 -4.79
N SER A 206 -6.64 -6.07 -5.12
CA SER A 206 -7.63 -6.92 -4.45
C SER A 206 -7.22 -8.37 -4.28
N ASP A 207 -7.68 -8.99 -3.19
CA ASP A 207 -7.44 -10.41 -2.88
C ASP A 207 -5.95 -10.79 -2.82
N LEU A 208 -5.13 -9.90 -2.26
CA LEU A 208 -3.69 -10.06 -2.04
C LEU A 208 -3.39 -10.18 -0.54
N ARG A 209 -2.16 -10.62 -0.24
CA ARG A 209 -1.60 -10.45 1.10
C ARG A 209 -1.41 -8.96 1.36
N PHE A 210 -0.49 -8.29 0.66
CA PHE A 210 -0.27 -6.85 0.79
C PHE A 210 -0.60 -6.13 -0.53
N ALA A 211 -1.33 -5.02 -0.50
CA ALA A 211 -1.52 -4.20 -1.70
C ALA A 211 -0.21 -3.53 -2.12
N VAL A 212 0.43 -2.84 -1.17
CA VAL A 212 1.80 -2.31 -1.32
C VAL A 212 2.63 -2.75 -0.13
N HIS A 213 3.77 -3.36 -0.43
CA HIS A 213 4.77 -3.80 0.55
C HIS A 213 6.10 -3.13 0.24
N ASP A 214 6.37 -2.06 0.96
CA ASP A 214 7.45 -1.11 0.67
C ASP A 214 8.57 -1.25 1.72
N MET A 215 9.66 -1.95 1.37
CA MET A 215 10.79 -2.19 2.26
C MET A 215 12.04 -1.44 1.79
N TYR A 216 12.61 -0.61 2.67
CA TYR A 216 13.86 0.12 2.40
C TYR A 216 13.81 1.01 1.13
N ALA A 217 12.68 1.68 0.91
CA ALA A 217 12.37 2.40 -0.32
C ALA A 217 12.19 3.91 -0.08
N ASN A 218 13.31 4.62 0.13
CA ASN A 218 13.27 6.01 0.61
C ASN A 218 12.76 7.01 -0.45
N ASP A 219 12.28 8.16 0.03
CA ASP A 219 11.94 9.30 -0.84
C ASP A 219 10.90 8.97 -1.93
N SER A 220 10.01 8.01 -1.65
CA SER A 220 9.01 7.49 -2.58
C SER A 220 7.59 7.98 -2.25
N GLU A 221 6.71 7.99 -3.25
CA GLU A 221 5.31 8.37 -3.12
C GLU A 221 4.37 7.18 -3.36
N ILE A 222 3.43 6.99 -2.44
CA ILE A 222 2.33 6.03 -2.52
C ILE A 222 1.04 6.86 -2.46
N SER A 223 0.36 7.00 -3.60
CA SER A 223 -0.75 7.95 -3.70
C SER A 223 -2.00 7.48 -4.44
N ASP A 224 -3.17 7.85 -3.94
CA ASP A 224 -4.46 7.67 -4.64
C ASP A 224 -4.76 6.23 -5.06
N ASN A 225 -4.16 5.23 -4.39
CA ASN A 225 -4.43 3.82 -4.64
C ASN A 225 -5.70 3.35 -3.91
N ILE A 226 -6.25 2.24 -4.37
CA ILE A 226 -7.40 1.56 -3.72
C ILE A 226 -6.99 0.12 -3.42
N SER A 227 -7.07 -0.24 -2.14
CA SER A 227 -6.87 -1.58 -1.62
C SER A 227 -8.20 -2.12 -1.13
N THR A 228 -8.62 -3.28 -1.63
CA THR A 228 -9.92 -3.89 -1.29
C THR A 228 -9.76 -5.36 -0.94
N ARG A 229 -10.24 -5.74 0.26
CA ARG A 229 -10.26 -7.15 0.72
C ARG A 229 -8.88 -7.84 0.68
N ASN A 230 -7.80 -7.10 0.85
CA ASN A 230 -6.45 -7.65 1.06
C ASN A 230 -6.26 -8.04 2.53
N ILE A 231 -5.13 -8.67 2.87
CA ILE A 231 -4.77 -8.93 4.27
C ILE A 231 -4.28 -7.64 4.94
N ILE A 232 -3.34 -6.94 4.30
CA ILE A 232 -2.93 -5.59 4.66
C ILE A 232 -3.06 -4.70 3.43
N GLY A 233 -3.56 -3.49 3.61
CA GLY A 233 -3.55 -2.49 2.54
C GLY A 233 -2.13 -2.05 2.23
N TYR A 234 -1.62 -1.11 3.00
CA TYR A 234 -0.33 -0.47 2.72
C TYR A 234 0.64 -0.70 3.87
N ALA A 235 1.74 -1.40 3.60
CA ALA A 235 2.81 -1.67 4.55
C ALA A 235 4.09 -0.93 4.15
N MET A 236 4.45 0.08 4.94
CA MET A 236 5.66 0.89 4.77
C MET A 236 6.66 0.52 5.85
N MET A 237 7.85 0.09 5.44
CA MET A 237 8.81 -0.57 6.33
C MET A 237 10.23 -0.06 6.09
N PHE A 238 10.92 0.30 7.17
CA PHE A 238 12.34 0.68 7.18
C PHE A 238 12.70 1.78 6.16
N SER A 239 11.81 2.73 5.98
CA SER A 239 11.91 3.75 4.93
C SER A 239 11.80 5.15 5.52
N LYS A 240 12.33 6.15 4.82
CA LYS A 240 12.26 7.55 5.23
C LYS A 240 11.77 8.46 4.12
N ASN A 241 11.24 9.63 4.52
CA ASN A 241 10.80 10.70 3.63
C ASN A 241 9.71 10.26 2.64
N LEU A 242 8.81 9.36 3.05
CA LEU A 242 7.72 8.92 2.21
C LEU A 242 6.62 9.98 2.12
N VAL A 243 5.92 9.98 0.99
CA VAL A 243 4.63 10.68 0.83
C VAL A 243 3.56 9.62 0.63
N VAL A 244 2.74 9.38 1.65
CA VAL A 244 1.61 8.44 1.62
C VAL A 244 0.33 9.25 1.65
N LYS A 245 -0.31 9.46 0.49
CA LYS A 245 -1.43 10.40 0.39
C LYS A 245 -2.64 9.86 -0.35
N GLY A 246 -3.83 10.14 0.15
CA GLY A 246 -5.04 9.92 -0.63
C GLY A 246 -5.42 8.46 -0.91
N ASN A 247 -4.74 7.49 -0.28
CA ASN A 247 -5.01 6.08 -0.50
C ASN A 247 -6.27 5.63 0.25
N VAL A 248 -6.96 4.63 -0.27
CA VAL A 248 -8.14 4.02 0.36
C VAL A 248 -7.85 2.55 0.64
N SER A 249 -7.89 2.18 1.92
CA SER A 249 -7.98 0.78 2.36
C SER A 249 -9.42 0.48 2.71
N ASP A 250 -10.03 -0.45 1.99
CA ASP A 250 -11.45 -0.78 2.07
C ASP A 250 -11.62 -2.27 2.42
N HIS A 251 -12.04 -2.53 3.66
CA HIS A 251 -12.26 -3.87 4.20
C HIS A 251 -11.02 -4.80 4.08
N ASP A 252 -9.82 -4.25 4.22
CA ASP A 252 -8.62 -5.07 4.44
C ASP A 252 -8.72 -5.79 5.80
N ARG A 253 -8.09 -6.97 5.92
CA ARG A 253 -8.37 -7.91 7.02
C ARG A 253 -7.72 -7.51 8.34
N ASP A 254 -6.41 -7.27 8.30
CA ASP A 254 -5.59 -7.16 9.50
C ASP A 254 -5.23 -5.69 9.75
N ARG A 255 -4.80 -4.98 8.71
CA ARG A 255 -4.33 -3.59 8.82
C ARG A 255 -4.65 -2.79 7.57
N GLY A 256 -5.12 -1.55 7.72
CA GLY A 256 -5.25 -0.65 6.57
C GLY A 256 -3.92 0.01 6.20
N LEU A 257 -3.29 0.64 7.19
CA LEU A 257 -1.96 1.23 7.09
C LEU A 257 -1.03 0.60 8.15
N LEU A 258 0.15 0.16 7.74
CA LEU A 258 1.20 -0.30 8.62
C LEU A 258 2.46 0.54 8.40
N PHE A 259 3.01 1.03 9.50
CA PHE A 259 4.28 1.74 9.55
C PHE A 259 5.20 1.04 10.53
N ASN A 260 6.31 0.51 10.02
CA ASN A 260 7.39 -0.03 10.84
C ASN A 260 8.69 0.67 10.49
N ALA A 261 9.31 1.38 11.44
CA ALA A 261 10.53 2.14 11.18
C ALA A 261 10.38 3.09 9.98
N THR A 262 9.19 3.66 9.79
CA THR A 262 8.92 4.69 8.79
C THR A 262 9.17 6.05 9.43
N ASN A 263 10.07 6.86 8.87
CA ASN A 263 10.53 8.07 9.54
C ASN A 263 10.48 9.32 8.66
N GLY A 264 10.26 10.50 9.25
CA GLY A 264 10.32 11.77 8.52
C GLY A 264 9.31 11.91 7.38
N SER A 265 8.23 11.14 7.40
CA SER A 265 7.29 10.97 6.28
C SER A 265 6.02 11.81 6.46
N GLN A 266 5.28 11.99 5.37
CA GLN A 266 3.98 12.65 5.33
C GLN A 266 2.90 11.63 5.00
N ILE A 267 1.91 11.51 5.87
CA ILE A 267 0.81 10.57 5.75
C ILE A 267 -0.49 11.37 5.84
N SER A 268 -1.15 11.60 4.71
CA SER A 268 -2.29 12.53 4.67
C SER A 268 -3.42 12.19 3.73
N GLY A 269 -4.66 12.49 4.14
CA GLY A 269 -5.82 12.32 3.26
C GLY A 269 -6.13 10.85 2.93
N ASN A 270 -5.54 9.89 3.65
CA ASN A 270 -5.81 8.47 3.45
C ASN A 270 -7.09 8.10 4.19
N SER A 271 -7.81 7.10 3.68
CA SER A 271 -9.00 6.57 4.33
C SER A 271 -8.83 5.07 4.58
N VAL A 272 -9.11 4.64 5.80
CA VAL A 272 -9.22 3.23 6.17
C VAL A 272 -10.65 2.99 6.60
N ILE A 273 -11.34 2.15 5.84
CA ILE A 273 -12.74 1.81 6.00
C ILE A 273 -12.81 0.37 6.45
N GLY A 274 -13.16 0.18 7.71
CA GLY A 274 -13.46 -1.11 8.29
C GLY A 274 -14.94 -1.45 8.28
N GLY A 275 -15.25 -2.59 8.85
CA GLY A 275 -16.61 -3.11 8.96
C GLY A 275 -16.63 -4.56 9.42
N LEU A 276 -17.82 -5.12 9.58
CA LEU A 276 -17.98 -6.56 9.84
C LEU A 276 -17.70 -7.35 8.56
N GLN A 277 -16.89 -8.40 8.69
CA GLN A 277 -16.43 -9.22 7.58
C GLN A 277 -16.57 -10.71 7.90
N PRO A 278 -16.71 -11.59 6.90
CA PRO A 278 -16.81 -13.03 7.13
C PRO A 278 -15.60 -13.59 7.90
N ALA A 279 -15.83 -14.35 8.96
CA ALA A 279 -14.78 -14.85 9.85
C ALA A 279 -13.84 -15.85 9.14
N GLU A 280 -14.29 -16.47 8.05
CA GLU A 280 -13.51 -17.39 7.22
C GLU A 280 -12.26 -16.73 6.64
N ARG A 281 -12.26 -15.41 6.47
CA ARG A 281 -11.06 -14.65 6.06
C ARG A 281 -9.88 -14.84 7.02
N TRP A 282 -10.13 -15.16 8.29
CA TRP A 282 -9.10 -15.42 9.29
C TRP A 282 -8.73 -16.92 9.42
N ALA A 283 -9.45 -17.82 8.74
CA ALA A 283 -9.20 -19.26 8.77
C ALA A 283 -8.04 -19.67 7.85
N THR A 284 -7.74 -18.89 6.81
CA THR A 284 -6.57 -19.09 5.95
C THR A 284 -5.31 -18.65 6.69
N ALA A 285 -4.55 -19.63 7.17
CA ALA A 285 -3.34 -19.48 7.97
C ALA A 285 -2.13 -19.01 7.14
N GLU A 286 -2.24 -17.91 6.40
CA GLU A 286 -1.05 -17.17 6.00
C GLU A 286 -0.43 -16.58 7.28
N ASN A 287 0.75 -17.10 7.64
CA ASN A 287 1.28 -17.09 9.00
C ASN A 287 1.69 -15.66 9.42
N ARG A 288 0.94 -15.10 10.36
CA ARG A 288 0.89 -13.68 10.76
C ARG A 288 2.14 -13.08 11.43
N GLY A 289 3.28 -13.79 11.44
CA GLY A 289 4.45 -13.39 12.23
C GLY A 289 5.80 -13.90 11.73
N SER A 290 5.87 -14.61 10.59
CA SER A 290 7.17 -15.03 10.02
C SER A 290 7.66 -14.12 8.89
N ASP A 291 6.88 -13.10 8.53
CA ASP A 291 7.22 -12.17 7.46
C ASP A 291 8.35 -11.23 7.91
N GLU A 292 9.36 -11.11 7.05
CA GLU A 292 10.57 -10.34 7.34
C GLU A 292 10.22 -8.89 7.71
N GLY A 293 10.67 -8.46 8.88
CA GLY A 293 10.42 -7.12 9.39
C GLY A 293 9.03 -6.88 9.99
N MET A 294 8.10 -7.82 9.98
CA MET A 294 6.79 -7.63 10.61
C MET A 294 6.89 -7.76 12.13
N PRO A 295 6.43 -6.77 12.92
CA PRO A 295 6.43 -6.91 14.38
C PRO A 295 5.55 -8.07 14.83
N GLN A 296 6.05 -8.90 15.75
CA GLN A 296 5.26 -9.92 16.44
C GLN A 296 4.15 -9.23 17.22
N THR A 297 2.91 -9.32 16.75
CA THR A 297 1.75 -8.82 17.50
C THR A 297 1.05 -9.98 18.19
N GLU A 298 0.56 -9.72 19.41
CA GLU A 298 -0.30 -10.65 20.14
C GLU A 298 -1.45 -11.16 19.26
N LYS A 299 -1.75 -12.46 19.33
CA LYS A 299 -2.90 -13.04 18.64
C LYS A 299 -4.18 -12.43 19.22
N SER A 300 -4.97 -11.75 18.40
CA SER A 300 -6.30 -11.31 18.82
C SER A 300 -7.14 -12.53 19.18
N ALA A 301 -7.44 -12.67 20.48
CA ALA A 301 -8.19 -13.77 21.08
C ALA A 301 -9.71 -13.62 20.93
N VAL A 302 -10.18 -13.02 19.82
CA VAL A 302 -11.63 -12.89 19.58
C VAL A 302 -12.17 -14.26 19.17
N GLY A 303 -13.09 -14.78 19.99
CA GLY A 303 -13.70 -16.10 19.85
C GLY A 303 -14.50 -16.25 18.56
N ALA A 304 -14.42 -17.44 17.97
CA ALA A 304 -15.12 -17.87 16.75
C ALA A 304 -16.63 -18.11 16.98
N GLY A 305 -17.36 -17.12 17.51
CA GLY A 305 -18.77 -17.27 17.89
C GLY A 305 -19.79 -16.72 16.89
N SER A 306 -19.47 -15.68 16.12
CA SER A 306 -20.47 -14.87 15.39
C SER A 306 -20.49 -15.03 13.87
N GLY A 307 -19.62 -15.84 13.27
CA GLY A 307 -19.49 -15.95 11.80
C GLY A 307 -18.95 -14.70 11.09
N VAL A 308 -18.94 -13.54 11.76
CA VAL A 308 -18.34 -12.28 11.30
C VAL A 308 -17.38 -11.72 12.33
N ARG A 309 -16.38 -10.97 11.87
CA ARG A 309 -15.40 -10.23 12.70
C ARG A 309 -15.19 -8.82 12.15
N PRO A 310 -14.97 -7.81 13.00
CA PRO A 310 -14.57 -6.49 12.54
C PRO A 310 -13.18 -6.58 11.88
N GLY A 311 -13.02 -5.92 10.74
CA GLY A 311 -11.75 -5.78 10.04
C GLY A 311 -11.67 -4.42 9.34
N PRO A 312 -10.50 -3.76 9.27
CA PRO A 312 -9.23 -4.29 9.74
C PRO A 312 -9.13 -4.33 11.27
N GLU A 313 -8.36 -5.28 11.80
CA GLU A 313 -8.08 -5.34 13.25
C GLU A 313 -7.48 -4.02 13.75
N LYS A 314 -6.69 -3.35 12.92
CA LYS A 314 -6.10 -2.03 13.21
C LYS A 314 -6.27 -1.14 11.97
N CYS A 315 -6.89 0.04 12.06
CA CYS A 315 -6.88 0.93 10.90
C CYS A 315 -5.43 1.32 10.59
N VAL A 316 -4.69 1.74 11.62
CA VAL A 316 -3.27 2.08 11.53
C VAL A 316 -2.46 1.36 12.60
N PHE A 317 -1.35 0.76 12.18
CA PHE A 317 -0.34 0.20 13.08
C PHE A 317 0.97 0.99 12.98
N ILE A 318 1.45 1.50 14.10
CA ILE A 318 2.64 2.36 14.20
C ILE A 318 3.64 1.68 15.14
N TYR A 319 4.78 1.29 14.60
CA TYR A 319 5.87 0.62 15.32
C TYR A 319 7.20 1.30 15.01
N ASN A 320 7.93 1.74 16.04
CA ASN A 320 9.24 2.42 15.91
C ASN A 320 9.28 3.50 14.82
N THR A 321 8.19 4.26 14.67
CA THR A 321 7.94 5.16 13.54
C THR A 321 7.96 6.59 14.07
N ASN A 322 8.91 7.41 13.61
CA ASN A 322 9.27 8.66 14.28
C ASN A 322 9.29 9.88 13.36
N ASN A 323 9.01 11.05 13.95
CA ASN A 323 9.12 12.36 13.29
C ASN A 323 8.27 12.51 12.03
N ASN A 324 7.12 11.83 11.97
CA ASN A 324 6.21 11.89 10.84
C ASN A 324 5.13 12.98 11.03
N ARG A 325 4.51 13.39 9.93
CA ARG A 325 3.28 14.20 9.94
C ARG A 325 2.13 13.31 9.46
N ILE A 326 1.17 13.04 10.34
CA ILE A 326 0.01 12.19 10.09
C ILE A 326 -1.24 13.05 10.25
N PHE A 327 -1.83 13.48 9.14
CA PHE A 327 -2.89 14.49 9.19
C PHE A 327 -3.99 14.31 8.16
N ASP A 328 -5.20 14.74 8.50
CA ASP A 328 -6.37 14.70 7.62
C ASP A 328 -6.68 13.30 7.07
N ASN A 329 -6.36 12.23 7.81
CA ASN A 329 -6.73 10.86 7.48
C ASN A 329 -8.08 10.50 8.10
N TRP A 330 -8.84 9.59 7.48
CA TRP A 330 -10.12 9.09 7.96
C TRP A 330 -9.99 7.62 8.36
N LEU A 331 -10.26 7.29 9.63
CA LEU A 331 -10.05 5.96 10.21
C LEU A 331 -11.35 5.48 10.84
N GLU A 332 -12.00 4.51 10.21
CA GLU A 332 -13.39 4.16 10.54
C GLU A 332 -13.62 2.67 10.69
N GLY A 333 -14.45 2.29 11.66
CA GLY A 333 -15.04 0.94 11.75
C GLY A 333 -14.04 -0.19 12.02
N CYS A 334 -12.84 0.12 12.52
CA CYS A 334 -11.83 -0.88 12.86
C CYS A 334 -11.98 -1.38 14.31
N GLU A 335 -11.40 -2.55 14.62
CA GLU A 335 -11.33 -3.01 16.02
C GLU A 335 -10.47 -2.04 16.86
N ILE A 336 -9.35 -1.57 16.30
CA ILE A 336 -8.52 -0.51 16.88
C ILE A 336 -8.30 0.56 15.81
N GLY A 337 -8.57 1.84 16.11
CA GLY A 337 -8.27 2.95 15.21
C GLY A 337 -6.76 3.08 14.96
N VAL A 338 -5.98 3.41 16.00
CA VAL A 338 -4.51 3.42 15.93
C VAL A 338 -3.92 2.55 17.03
N HIS A 339 -3.08 1.58 16.65
CA HIS A 339 -2.21 0.89 17.60
C HIS A 339 -0.79 1.45 17.50
N PHE A 340 -0.35 2.10 18.58
CA PHE A 340 0.88 2.88 18.65
C PHE A 340 1.81 2.31 19.71
N THR A 341 3.01 1.86 19.30
CA THR A 341 3.93 1.13 20.17
C THR A 341 5.41 1.35 19.80
N ALA A 342 6.31 0.72 20.56
CA ALA A 342 7.74 0.61 20.31
C ALA A 342 8.47 1.96 20.17
N GLY A 343 8.18 2.91 21.06
CA GLY A 343 8.95 4.17 21.13
C GLY A 343 8.76 5.09 19.94
N SER A 344 7.61 5.02 19.26
CA SER A 344 7.26 5.92 18.15
C SER A 344 7.11 7.36 18.66
N GLU A 345 8.07 8.25 18.35
CA GLU A 345 8.21 9.56 18.96
C GLU A 345 8.24 10.70 17.92
N GLY A 346 7.92 11.92 18.36
CA GLY A 346 8.02 13.12 17.53
C GLY A 346 7.01 13.21 16.37
N ASN A 347 6.00 12.32 16.34
CA ASN A 347 4.97 12.36 15.31
C ASN A 347 3.95 13.48 15.58
N ASP A 348 3.65 14.28 14.56
CA ASP A 348 2.57 15.27 14.54
C ASP A 348 1.28 14.61 14.02
N ILE A 349 0.36 14.26 14.93
CA ILE A 349 -0.88 13.55 14.62
C ILE A 349 -2.06 14.50 14.88
N ARG A 350 -2.60 15.11 13.82
CA ARG A 350 -3.66 16.13 13.93
C ARG A 350 -4.58 16.17 12.71
N GLY A 351 -5.81 16.60 12.89
CA GLY A 351 -6.80 16.75 11.82
C GLY A 351 -7.36 15.43 11.30
N ASN A 352 -7.01 14.29 11.91
CA ASN A 352 -7.53 13.00 11.51
C ASN A 352 -8.95 12.80 12.06
N ALA A 353 -9.74 11.95 11.42
CA ALA A 353 -11.04 11.50 11.88
C ALA A 353 -10.97 10.08 12.41
N PHE A 354 -11.41 9.87 13.65
CA PHE A 354 -11.53 8.57 14.30
C PHE A 354 -13.01 8.26 14.51
N VAL A 355 -13.58 7.39 13.67
CA VAL A 355 -15.04 7.23 13.54
C VAL A 355 -15.48 5.80 13.82
N GLY A 356 -16.25 5.58 14.88
CA GLY A 356 -16.89 4.29 15.14
C GLY A 356 -15.95 3.09 15.27
N ASN A 357 -14.69 3.31 15.66
CA ASN A 357 -13.77 2.22 16.00
C ASN A 357 -14.15 1.62 17.36
N ALA A 358 -13.96 0.31 17.55
CA ALA A 358 -14.28 -0.32 18.83
C ALA A 358 -13.38 0.18 19.98
N SER A 359 -12.13 0.50 19.65
CA SER A 359 -11.21 1.28 20.49
C SER A 359 -10.53 2.31 19.59
N GLN A 360 -10.59 3.60 19.95
CA GLN A 360 -9.98 4.64 19.12
C GLN A 360 -8.46 4.52 19.06
N ILE A 361 -7.83 4.24 20.22
CA ILE A 361 -6.36 4.09 20.31
C ILE A 361 -5.98 2.95 21.27
N LYS A 362 -4.98 2.15 20.86
CA LYS A 362 -4.15 1.33 21.76
C LYS A 362 -2.74 1.92 21.82
N TYR A 363 -2.41 2.63 22.91
CA TYR A 363 -1.09 3.20 23.14
C TYR A 363 -0.28 2.36 24.13
N VAL A 364 0.90 1.92 23.72
CA VAL A 364 1.84 1.17 24.56
C VAL A 364 3.11 2.00 24.77
N GLY A 365 3.10 2.82 25.81
CA GLY A 365 4.25 3.62 26.25
C GLY A 365 3.99 4.31 27.58
N SER A 366 5.02 4.89 28.19
CA SER A 366 4.96 5.54 29.52
C SER A 366 4.89 7.07 29.46
N ARG A 367 4.95 7.66 28.25
CA ARG A 367 4.98 9.12 28.07
C ARG A 367 3.58 9.70 27.87
N HIS A 368 3.46 10.99 28.18
CA HIS A 368 2.28 11.78 27.83
C HIS A 368 2.48 12.38 26.44
N LEU A 369 1.52 12.13 25.54
CA LEU A 369 1.50 12.63 24.18
C LEU A 369 0.28 13.52 23.99
N ASP A 370 0.50 14.76 23.56
CA ASP A 370 -0.58 15.63 23.08
C ASP A 370 -0.69 15.49 21.55
N TRP A 371 -1.81 14.96 21.08
CA TRP A 371 -2.17 14.84 19.66
C TRP A 371 -2.92 16.07 19.18
N SER A 372 -2.41 17.23 19.59
CA SER A 372 -2.79 18.52 19.07
C SER A 372 -1.56 19.41 18.95
N LYS A 373 -1.62 20.37 18.03
CA LYS A 373 -0.55 21.33 17.84
C LYS A 373 -1.10 22.62 17.26
N ASN A 374 -0.64 23.76 17.78
CA ASN A 374 -1.05 25.09 17.34
C ASN A 374 -2.59 25.26 17.32
N GLY A 375 -3.27 24.80 18.37
CA GLY A 375 -4.72 24.93 18.51
C GLY A 375 -5.54 23.95 17.66
N ARG A 376 -4.92 22.96 17.02
CA ARG A 376 -5.61 21.98 16.17
C ARG A 376 -5.29 20.55 16.59
N GLY A 377 -6.32 19.81 17.02
CA GLY A 377 -6.28 18.38 17.32
C GLY A 377 -6.94 17.54 16.24
N ASN A 378 -7.61 16.45 16.63
CA ASN A 378 -8.28 15.47 15.79
C ASN A 378 -9.79 15.42 16.08
N TYR A 379 -10.55 14.85 15.15
CA TYR A 379 -11.97 14.55 15.33
C TYR A 379 -12.16 13.14 15.90
N TRP A 380 -13.01 13.02 16.91
CA TRP A 380 -13.32 11.76 17.58
C TRP A 380 -14.84 11.59 17.66
N SER A 381 -15.39 10.55 17.03
CA SER A 381 -16.84 10.36 16.95
C SER A 381 -17.53 10.11 18.31
N ASP A 382 -16.76 9.70 19.30
CA ASP A 382 -17.20 9.39 20.67
C ASP A 382 -16.81 10.48 21.68
N ASN A 383 -16.28 11.63 21.24
CA ASN A 383 -16.04 12.77 22.11
C ASN A 383 -17.37 13.45 22.48
N PRO A 384 -17.75 13.49 23.77
CA PRO A 384 -18.97 14.14 24.23
C PRO A 384 -18.83 15.66 24.43
N GLY A 385 -17.66 16.23 24.11
CA GLY A 385 -17.35 17.65 24.31
C GLY A 385 -18.27 18.59 23.53
N PHE A 386 -18.44 19.80 24.06
CA PHE A 386 -19.21 20.88 23.46
C PHE A 386 -18.26 21.99 22.99
N ASP A 387 -18.70 22.74 21.99
CA ASP A 387 -18.07 23.98 21.52
C ASP A 387 -19.06 25.12 21.78
N LEU A 388 -18.94 25.76 22.94
CA LEU A 388 -19.81 26.85 23.36
C LEU A 388 -19.41 28.19 22.73
N ASN A 389 -18.16 28.30 22.28
CA ASN A 389 -17.60 29.54 21.76
C ASN A 389 -17.73 29.63 20.22
N GLY A 390 -18.00 28.52 19.54
CA GLY A 390 -18.27 28.41 18.11
C GLY A 390 -17.04 28.41 17.21
N ASP A 391 -15.85 28.11 17.73
CA ASP A 391 -14.59 28.12 16.96
C ASP A 391 -14.28 26.79 16.23
N GLY A 392 -15.12 25.78 16.39
CA GLY A 392 -14.99 24.45 15.77
C GLY A 392 -14.10 23.49 16.55
N VAL A 393 -13.68 23.85 17.77
CA VAL A 393 -12.89 23.02 18.69
C VAL A 393 -13.70 22.80 19.98
N ALA A 394 -13.66 21.59 20.53
CA ALA A 394 -14.32 21.32 21.81
C ALA A 394 -13.62 22.08 22.95
N ASP A 395 -14.40 22.69 23.84
CA ASP A 395 -13.90 23.46 25.00
C ASP A 395 -13.18 22.57 26.05
N THR A 396 -13.32 21.25 25.94
CA THR A 396 -12.70 20.26 26.84
C THR A 396 -11.77 19.32 26.09
N ALA A 397 -10.59 19.07 26.66
CA ALA A 397 -9.65 18.08 26.14
C ALA A 397 -10.26 16.66 26.14
N TYR A 398 -9.93 15.88 25.11
CA TYR A 398 -10.36 14.50 24.95
C TYR A 398 -9.22 13.51 25.28
N ARG A 399 -9.58 12.37 25.88
CA ARG A 399 -8.63 11.31 26.27
C ARG A 399 -9.06 9.96 25.68
N PRO A 400 -8.50 9.56 24.53
CA PRO A 400 -8.87 8.32 23.84
C PRO A 400 -8.44 7.03 24.56
N ASN A 401 -7.56 7.14 25.57
CA ASN A 401 -7.12 6.00 26.35
C ASN A 401 -6.83 6.37 27.82
N ASP A 402 -7.09 5.43 28.74
CA ASP A 402 -6.82 5.59 30.16
C ASP A 402 -6.17 4.35 30.82
N LEU A 403 -5.89 4.43 32.13
CA LEU A 403 -5.36 3.32 32.93
C LEU A 403 -6.24 2.07 32.89
N ILE A 404 -7.56 2.23 32.84
CA ILE A 404 -8.49 1.10 32.81
C ILE A 404 -8.32 0.34 31.51
N ASP A 405 -8.14 1.05 30.39
CA ASP A 405 -7.86 0.41 29.10
C ASP A 405 -6.58 -0.45 29.17
N ARG A 406 -5.56 0.00 29.91
CA ARG A 406 -4.35 -0.79 30.17
C ARG A 406 -4.60 -2.08 30.93
N VAL A 407 -5.45 -2.04 31.95
CA VAL A 407 -5.88 -3.21 32.72
C VAL A 407 -6.72 -4.16 31.86
N LEU A 408 -7.60 -3.62 31.03
CA LEU A 408 -8.41 -4.40 30.09
C LEU A 408 -7.55 -5.12 29.04
N TRP A 409 -6.39 -4.55 28.68
CA TRP A 409 -5.44 -5.21 27.77
C TRP A 409 -4.67 -6.34 28.45
N THR A 410 -4.23 -6.17 29.70
CA THR A 410 -3.49 -7.22 30.42
C THR A 410 -4.40 -8.32 30.96
N ALA A 411 -5.66 -7.99 31.26
CA ALA A 411 -6.67 -8.93 31.73
C ALA A 411 -7.98 -8.77 30.93
N PRO A 412 -8.08 -9.36 29.73
CA PRO A 412 -9.28 -9.24 28.88
C PRO A 412 -10.58 -9.70 29.57
N ALA A 413 -10.50 -10.65 30.51
CA ALA A 413 -11.65 -11.09 31.31
C ALA A 413 -12.26 -9.96 32.16
N ALA A 414 -11.49 -8.92 32.48
CA ALA A 414 -11.97 -7.76 33.24
C ALA A 414 -12.93 -6.87 32.44
N LYS A 415 -13.15 -7.11 31.13
CA LYS A 415 -14.16 -6.40 30.32
C LYS A 415 -15.56 -6.48 30.92
N VAL A 416 -15.89 -7.53 31.67
CA VAL A 416 -17.18 -7.64 32.38
C VAL A 416 -17.39 -6.57 33.45
N LEU A 417 -16.31 -5.94 33.92
CA LEU A 417 -16.33 -4.92 34.98
C LEU A 417 -16.31 -3.48 34.44
N ILE A 418 -16.29 -3.29 33.11
CA ILE A 418 -16.07 -1.97 32.50
C ILE A 418 -17.14 -0.93 32.88
N ASN A 419 -18.37 -1.39 33.11
CA ASN A 419 -19.49 -0.53 33.54
C ASN A 419 -19.70 -0.53 35.06
N SER A 420 -18.80 -1.16 35.83
CA SER A 420 -18.93 -1.21 37.28
C SER A 420 -18.75 0.18 37.92
N PRO A 421 -19.42 0.47 39.05
CA PRO A 421 -19.23 1.73 39.78
C PRO A 421 -17.76 2.02 40.13
N ALA A 422 -16.97 0.98 40.43
CA ALA A 422 -15.54 1.13 40.74
C ALA A 422 -14.74 1.70 39.55
N VAL A 423 -15.00 1.20 38.33
CA VAL A 423 -14.36 1.70 37.10
C VAL A 423 -14.79 3.15 36.81
N GLN A 424 -16.07 3.49 37.03
CA GLN A 424 -16.56 4.86 36.84
C GLN A 424 -15.92 5.85 37.81
N VAL A 425 -15.77 5.47 39.09
CA VAL A 425 -15.08 6.30 40.10
C VAL A 425 -13.61 6.50 39.74
N ILE A 426 -12.94 5.45 39.25
CA ILE A 426 -11.56 5.58 38.77
C ILE A 426 -11.50 6.56 37.60
N ARG A 427 -12.33 6.40 36.54
CA ARG A 427 -12.34 7.32 35.39
C ARG A 427 -12.62 8.78 35.80
N TRP A 428 -13.57 9.00 36.72
CA TRP A 428 -13.84 10.33 37.28
C TRP A 428 -12.62 10.91 38.01
N ALA A 429 -11.98 10.12 38.88
CA ALA A 429 -10.79 10.57 39.60
C ALA A 429 -9.63 10.89 38.65
N GLN A 430 -9.46 10.11 37.58
CA GLN A 430 -8.44 10.36 36.56
C GLN A 430 -8.70 11.65 35.76
N ALA A 431 -9.97 11.99 35.53
CA ALA A 431 -10.34 13.26 34.89
C ALA A 431 -10.01 14.47 35.79
N GLN A 432 -10.18 14.33 37.12
CA GLN A 432 -9.90 15.40 38.09
C GLN A 432 -8.41 15.54 38.44
N PHE A 433 -7.63 14.45 38.40
CA PHE A 433 -6.21 14.44 38.80
C PHE A 433 -5.28 13.88 37.71
N PRO A 434 -5.07 14.61 36.59
CA PRO A 434 -4.31 14.10 35.44
C PRO A 434 -2.82 13.80 35.73
N ALA A 435 -2.23 14.48 36.72
CA ALA A 435 -0.80 14.42 37.03
C ALA A 435 -0.33 13.09 37.65
N ILE A 436 -1.27 12.22 38.06
CA ILE A 436 -0.98 10.96 38.78
C ILE A 436 -0.94 9.75 37.80
N LEU A 437 -1.10 9.99 36.49
CA LEU A 437 -1.26 8.95 35.48
C LEU A 437 0.08 8.54 34.83
N PRO A 438 0.33 7.23 34.63
CA PRO A 438 1.50 6.75 33.90
C PRO A 438 1.30 6.84 32.37
N GLY A 439 1.58 8.02 31.81
CA GLY A 439 1.53 8.27 30.36
C GLY A 439 0.15 8.11 29.71
N GLY A 440 0.03 8.44 28.43
CA GLY A 440 -1.21 8.37 27.67
C GLY A 440 -1.28 9.36 26.53
N VAL A 441 -2.32 9.25 25.70
CA VAL A 441 -2.63 10.23 24.66
C VAL A 441 -3.70 11.18 25.20
N VAL A 442 -3.50 12.47 24.95
CA VAL A 442 -4.50 13.52 25.13
C VAL A 442 -4.65 14.27 23.81
N ASP A 443 -5.83 14.76 23.53
CA ASP A 443 -6.06 15.76 22.51
C ASP A 443 -6.59 17.02 23.20
N SER A 444 -5.75 18.05 23.33
CA SER A 444 -6.15 19.28 24.00
C SER A 444 -7.03 20.21 23.16
N HIS A 445 -7.16 19.94 21.85
CA HIS A 445 -7.97 20.75 20.93
C HIS A 445 -8.79 19.86 19.98
N PRO A 446 -9.74 19.05 20.51
CA PRO A 446 -10.49 18.11 19.70
C PRO A 446 -11.37 18.86 18.70
N LEU A 447 -11.39 18.43 17.44
CA LEU A 447 -12.20 19.05 16.40
C LEU A 447 -13.67 18.63 16.53
N MET A 448 -14.59 19.57 16.28
CA MET A 448 -16.03 19.32 16.26
C MET A 448 -16.54 18.72 14.95
N ALA A 449 -15.76 18.85 13.86
CA ALA A 449 -16.08 18.31 12.55
C ALA A 449 -14.92 17.49 11.98
N PRO A 450 -15.20 16.37 11.30
CA PRO A 450 -14.16 15.56 10.66
C PRO A 450 -13.63 16.23 9.38
N PRO A 451 -12.42 15.86 8.92
CA PRO A 451 -11.98 16.16 7.56
C PRO A 451 -12.86 15.45 6.51
N ALA A 452 -12.68 15.80 5.24
CA ALA A 452 -13.38 15.12 4.14
C ALA A 452 -13.04 13.62 4.11
N ARG A 453 -14.06 12.77 4.09
CA ARG A 453 -13.93 11.32 3.90
C ARG A 453 -13.64 11.03 2.43
N ARG A 454 -12.63 10.20 2.16
CA ARG A 454 -12.37 9.67 0.82
C ARG A 454 -12.85 8.23 0.74
N THR A 455 -13.73 7.93 -0.21
CA THR A 455 -14.20 6.56 -0.45
C THR A 455 -13.59 6.04 -1.74
N ALA A 456 -13.47 4.71 -1.84
CA ALA A 456 -13.24 4.11 -3.14
C ALA A 456 -14.41 4.50 -4.07
N PRO A 457 -14.17 4.78 -5.36
CA PRO A 457 -15.26 4.85 -6.33
C PRO A 457 -16.04 3.55 -6.26
N GLU A 458 -17.37 3.62 -6.21
CA GLU A 458 -18.21 2.42 -6.32
C GLU A 458 -17.76 1.63 -7.54
N SER A 459 -17.42 0.35 -7.34
CA SER A 459 -17.14 -0.52 -8.45
C SER A 459 -18.41 -0.60 -9.29
N GLN A 460 -18.39 0.02 -10.47
CA GLN A 460 -19.32 -0.39 -11.51
C GLN A 460 -19.01 -1.87 -11.75
N ALA A 461 -19.86 -2.75 -11.23
CA ALA A 461 -19.79 -4.18 -11.51
C ALA A 461 -19.64 -4.35 -13.02
N ARG A 462 -18.49 -4.85 -13.46
CA ARG A 462 -18.22 -5.22 -14.84
C ARG A 462 -18.05 -6.73 -14.91
#